data_AF-A0A3D2H255-F1
#
_entry.id   AF-A0A3D2H255-F1
#
_cell.length_a   1.000
_cell.length_b   1.000
_cell.length_c   1.000
_cell.angle_alpha   90.00
_cell.angle_beta   90.00
_cell.angle_gamma   90.00
#
_symmetry.space_group_name_H-M   'P 1'
#
loop_
_entity.id
_entity.type
_entity.pdbx_description
1 polymer ?
#
loop_
_entity_poly.entity_id
_entity_poly.type
_entity_poly.pdbx_seq_one_letter_code
_entity_poly.pdbx_strand_id
1 'polypeptide(L)'
;MKKGVFLALLLMLLAAFPALAEDVYYADASQGGSVTSDKGYLSVSCPLDTDSRVTMTIRDEWGSTVYQRDYGVCSGMFASEDVYLPQIGAQTTYRVTLSTDSGENSFTVVRVAPRLTDSNVTTAGLPLSDISGVSSPKKAILLDLSALNNQLPMVVPMVSGDVQLGCVTFTVRNGQLSVSAELTVDGTIDRAAVYVAKSALSAQTLGTRRFDGKKVGLNKKVNVDGLGYAAVLVQMTVSYDQDTATPLMPDEDFVQEQTELWNAMQEETVNEAVG
;
A
#
# COMPACT_ATOMS: atom_id res chain seq x y z
N MET A 1 -2.81 -39.67 10.86
CA MET A 1 -3.07 -38.67 11.92
C MET A 1 -1.75 -38.15 12.51
N LYS A 2 -1.04 -37.24 11.83
CA LYS A 2 0.21 -36.61 12.37
C LYS A 2 0.42 -35.14 11.95
N LYS A 3 -0.40 -34.59 11.05
CA LYS A 3 -0.26 -33.19 10.58
C LYS A 3 -0.77 -32.15 11.59
N GLY A 4 -1.79 -32.48 12.39
CA GLY A 4 -2.35 -31.55 13.38
C GLY A 4 -1.44 -31.27 14.58
N VAL A 5 -0.64 -32.25 15.00
CA VAL A 5 0.29 -32.09 16.14
C VAL A 5 1.49 -31.21 15.75
N PHE A 6 1.94 -31.28 14.49
CA PHE A 6 3.09 -30.51 14.04
C PHE A 6 2.79 -29.01 13.92
N LEU A 7 1.58 -28.65 13.49
CA LEU A 7 1.16 -27.24 13.39
C LEU A 7 0.96 -26.60 14.76
N ALA A 8 0.36 -27.33 15.71
CA ALA A 8 0.20 -26.86 17.09
C ALA A 8 1.56 -26.68 17.81
N LEU A 9 2.51 -27.57 17.56
CA LEU A 9 3.86 -27.48 18.13
C LEU A 9 4.66 -26.31 17.52
N LEU A 10 4.48 -26.04 16.23
CA LEU A 10 5.11 -24.90 15.53
C LEU A 10 4.56 -23.55 16.05
N LEU A 11 3.24 -23.45 16.27
CA LEU A 11 2.61 -22.28 16.89
C LEU A 11 3.09 -22.06 18.34
N MET A 12 3.26 -23.12 19.13
CA MET A 12 3.84 -22.99 20.47
C MET A 12 5.33 -22.58 20.45
N LEU A 13 6.10 -23.01 19.44
CA LEU A 13 7.51 -22.64 19.33
C LEU A 13 7.70 -21.16 18.94
N LEU A 14 6.78 -20.60 18.14
CA LEU A 14 6.78 -19.18 17.80
C LEU A 14 6.49 -18.27 19.00
N ALA A 15 5.77 -18.77 20.01
CA ALA A 15 5.51 -18.05 21.26
C ALA A 15 6.69 -18.06 22.26
N ALA A 16 7.81 -18.73 21.94
CA ALA A 16 8.95 -18.90 22.83
C ALA A 16 10.17 -18.04 22.46
N PHE A 17 10.10 -17.23 21.41
CA PHE A 17 11.13 -16.24 21.11
C PHE A 17 10.86 -14.94 21.86
N PRO A 18 11.87 -14.32 22.50
CA PRO A 18 11.70 -12.98 23.03
C PRO A 18 11.36 -12.04 21.86
N ALA A 19 10.28 -11.27 21.99
CA ALA A 19 9.93 -10.26 21.02
C ALA A 19 11.10 -9.28 20.87
N LEU A 20 11.45 -8.92 19.63
CA LEU A 20 12.33 -7.79 19.42
C LEU A 20 11.58 -6.52 19.86
N ALA A 21 12.29 -5.53 20.42
CA ALA A 21 11.66 -4.30 20.88
C ALA A 21 10.88 -3.57 19.76
N GLU A 22 11.26 -3.80 18.50
CA GLU A 22 10.57 -3.28 17.32
C GLU A 22 9.24 -3.97 17.00
N ASP A 23 8.94 -5.12 17.62
CA ASP A 23 7.73 -5.91 17.42
C ASP A 23 6.68 -5.70 18.52
N VAL A 24 6.97 -4.83 19.50
CA VAL A 24 6.12 -4.54 20.65
C VAL A 24 5.50 -3.15 20.50
N TYR A 25 4.17 -3.09 20.61
CA TYR A 25 3.46 -1.85 20.83
C TYR A 25 3.32 -1.59 22.34
N TYR A 26 3.81 -0.45 22.80
CA TYR A 26 3.68 -0.01 24.19
C TYR A 26 2.46 0.89 24.35
N ALA A 27 1.47 0.41 25.11
CA ALA A 27 0.22 1.11 25.37
C ALA A 27 0.18 1.61 26.82
N ASP A 28 -0.31 2.83 27.02
CA ASP A 28 -0.68 3.32 28.34
C ASP A 28 -2.20 3.15 28.54
N ALA A 29 -2.58 2.23 29.44
CA ALA A 29 -3.98 1.91 29.70
C ALA A 29 -4.79 3.11 30.21
N SER A 30 -4.14 4.12 30.80
CA SER A 30 -4.82 5.30 31.33
C SER A 30 -5.35 6.24 30.24
N GLN A 31 -4.84 6.14 29.01
CA GLN A 31 -5.27 7.03 27.92
C GLN A 31 -6.59 6.60 27.27
N GLY A 32 -7.00 5.34 27.44
CA GLY A 32 -8.22 4.81 26.82
C GLY A 32 -8.22 4.87 25.30
N GLY A 33 -9.40 4.77 24.68
CA GLY A 33 -9.59 4.97 23.25
C GLY A 33 -9.27 3.75 22.38
N SER A 34 -8.87 4.01 21.13
CA SER A 34 -8.52 2.98 20.15
C SER A 34 -7.20 3.32 19.48
N VAL A 35 -6.34 2.32 19.32
CA VAL A 35 -5.08 2.44 18.60
C VAL A 35 -4.97 1.40 17.51
N THR A 36 -4.31 1.74 16.41
CA THR A 36 -3.98 0.83 15.32
C THR A 36 -2.48 0.55 15.33
N SER A 37 -2.09 -0.72 15.22
CA SER A 37 -0.69 -1.14 15.27
C SER A 37 -0.45 -2.36 14.38
N ASP A 38 0.70 -2.42 13.71
CA ASP A 38 1.17 -3.58 12.96
C ASP A 38 2.01 -4.56 13.81
N LYS A 39 2.25 -4.20 15.07
CA LYS A 39 3.11 -4.95 15.99
C LYS A 39 2.47 -6.26 16.42
N GLY A 40 3.31 -7.30 16.52
CA GLY A 40 2.89 -8.64 16.92
C GLY A 40 2.60 -8.77 18.41
N TYR A 41 3.19 -7.88 19.21
CA TYR A 41 3.12 -7.94 20.66
C TYR A 41 2.61 -6.63 21.24
N LEU A 42 1.97 -6.72 22.40
CA LEU A 42 1.46 -5.60 23.19
C LEU A 42 2.07 -5.66 24.59
N SER A 43 2.64 -4.55 25.04
CA SER A 43 2.96 -4.33 26.45
C SER A 43 2.14 -3.15 26.97
N VAL A 44 1.46 -3.36 28.10
CA VAL A 44 0.54 -2.40 28.69
C VAL A 44 1.14 -1.85 29.97
N SER A 45 1.24 -0.52 30.06
CA SER A 45 1.60 0.17 31.29
C SER A 45 0.39 0.92 31.87
N CYS A 46 0.41 1.10 33.19
CA CYS A 46 -0.59 1.91 33.89
C CYS A 46 0.02 2.45 35.18
N PRO A 47 -0.06 3.76 35.46
CA PRO A 47 0.25 4.27 36.79
C PRO A 47 -0.79 3.77 37.79
N LEU A 48 -0.34 3.33 38.96
CA LEU A 48 -1.17 2.90 40.07
C LEU A 48 -1.02 3.90 41.22
N ASP A 49 -2.15 4.47 41.66
CA ASP A 49 -2.17 5.46 42.75
C ASP A 49 -1.86 4.82 44.12
N THR A 50 -2.14 3.53 44.27
CA THR A 50 -1.88 2.72 45.46
C THR A 50 -1.52 1.29 45.06
N ASP A 51 -0.93 0.54 46.00
CA ASP A 51 -0.79 -0.91 45.89
C ASP A 51 -2.15 -1.52 45.55
N SER A 52 -2.24 -2.13 44.37
CA SER A 52 -3.51 -2.62 43.81
C SER A 52 -3.33 -3.99 43.20
N ARG A 53 -4.31 -4.89 43.36
CA ARG A 53 -4.35 -6.13 42.57
C ARG A 53 -4.64 -5.80 41.12
N VAL A 54 -3.82 -6.29 40.20
CA VAL A 54 -3.96 -6.03 38.76
C VAL A 54 -4.32 -7.30 38.01
N THR A 55 -5.40 -7.26 37.24
CA THR A 55 -5.76 -8.32 36.28
C THR A 55 -5.88 -7.73 34.89
N MET A 56 -5.19 -8.32 33.92
CA MET A 56 -5.32 -7.95 32.51
C MET A 56 -6.09 -9.02 31.75
N THR A 57 -7.06 -8.59 30.95
CA THR A 57 -7.81 -9.44 30.02
C THR A 57 -7.80 -8.83 28.64
N ILE A 58 -7.51 -9.63 27.62
CA ILE A 58 -7.60 -9.25 26.21
C ILE A 58 -8.60 -10.18 25.54
N ARG A 59 -9.61 -9.58 24.91
CA ARG A 59 -10.62 -10.31 24.13
C ARG A 59 -10.54 -9.90 22.67
N ASP A 60 -10.79 -10.83 21.77
CA ASP A 60 -10.94 -10.54 20.34
C ASP A 60 -12.31 -9.90 20.03
N GLU A 61 -12.53 -9.60 18.75
CA GLU A 61 -13.77 -8.98 18.25
C GLU A 61 -15.02 -9.84 18.43
N TRP A 62 -14.86 -11.16 18.60
CA TRP A 62 -15.95 -12.09 18.88
C TRP A 62 -16.19 -12.29 20.39
N GLY A 63 -15.38 -11.63 21.24
CA GLY A 63 -15.46 -11.71 22.69
C GLY A 63 -14.71 -12.91 23.29
N SER A 64 -13.95 -13.66 22.50
CA SER A 64 -13.13 -14.77 23.01
C SER A 64 -11.94 -14.23 23.78
N THR A 65 -11.64 -14.83 24.94
CA THR A 65 -10.44 -14.46 25.70
C THR A 65 -9.19 -14.99 25.00
N VAL A 66 -8.37 -14.06 24.52
CA VAL A 66 -7.09 -14.32 23.87
C VAL A 66 -5.98 -14.42 24.90
N TYR A 67 -6.09 -13.60 25.94
CA TYR A 67 -5.13 -13.55 27.04
C TYR A 67 -5.84 -13.11 28.32
N GLN A 68 -5.48 -13.74 29.45
CA GLN A 68 -5.92 -13.30 30.77
C GLN A 68 -4.87 -13.68 31.82
N ARG A 69 -4.51 -12.73 32.68
CA ARG A 69 -3.56 -12.95 33.78
C ARG A 69 -3.86 -12.07 34.98
N ASP A 70 -3.80 -12.67 36.17
CA ASP A 70 -3.71 -11.98 37.45
C ASP A 70 -2.22 -11.76 37.78
N TYR A 71 -1.83 -10.50 37.92
CA TYR A 71 -0.46 -10.08 38.24
C TYR A 71 -0.23 -9.96 39.74
N GLY A 72 -1.26 -10.20 40.55
CA GLY A 72 -1.20 -9.97 41.99
C GLY A 72 -1.15 -8.49 42.32
N VAL A 73 -0.63 -8.18 43.51
CA VAL A 73 -0.52 -6.80 43.99
C VAL A 73 0.69 -6.12 43.34
N CYS A 74 0.44 -5.04 42.62
CA CYS A 74 1.45 -4.21 41.98
C CYS A 74 1.41 -2.79 42.55
N SER A 75 2.50 -2.05 42.42
CA SER A 75 2.59 -0.67 42.90
C SER A 75 3.43 0.20 41.94
N GLY A 76 3.22 1.52 42.00
CA GLY A 76 3.90 2.47 41.13
C GLY A 76 3.47 2.34 39.67
N MET A 77 4.43 2.21 38.76
CA MET A 77 4.15 2.01 37.34
C MET A 77 4.05 0.52 37.04
N PHE A 78 2.83 0.02 36.82
CA PHE A 78 2.62 -1.32 36.32
C PHE A 78 3.09 -1.43 34.87
N ALA A 79 3.67 -2.58 34.50
CA ALA A 79 3.96 -2.97 33.13
C ALA A 79 3.70 -4.48 32.97
N SER A 80 2.93 -4.85 31.95
CA SER A 80 2.75 -6.25 31.58
C SER A 80 4.00 -6.82 30.90
N GLU A 81 4.09 -8.14 30.79
CA GLU A 81 4.94 -8.75 29.77
C GLU A 81 4.46 -8.41 28.35
N ASP A 82 5.28 -8.77 27.36
CA ASP A 82 4.92 -8.70 25.96
C ASP A 82 3.92 -9.81 25.63
N VAL A 83 2.67 -9.43 25.38
CA VAL A 83 1.60 -10.35 25.04
C VAL A 83 1.45 -10.43 23.52
N TYR A 84 1.64 -11.63 22.96
CA TYR A 84 1.39 -11.86 21.54
C TYR A 84 -0.08 -11.66 21.21
N LEU A 85 -0.36 -10.80 20.23
CA LEU A 85 -1.68 -10.60 19.67
C LEU A 85 -1.74 -11.35 18.35
N PRO A 86 -2.52 -12.44 18.21
CA PRO A 86 -2.71 -13.10 16.91
C PRO A 86 -3.24 -12.12 15.85
N GLN A 87 -3.16 -12.49 14.57
CA GLN A 87 -3.85 -11.73 13.52
C GLN A 87 -4.51 -12.72 12.59
N ILE A 88 -5.77 -12.44 12.30
CA ILE A 88 -6.62 -13.23 11.43
C ILE A 88 -7.12 -12.28 10.34
N GLY A 89 -6.70 -12.53 9.10
CA GLY A 89 -7.00 -11.65 7.97
C GLY A 89 -6.23 -10.34 7.99
N ALA A 90 -6.74 -9.32 7.28
CA ALA A 90 -6.08 -8.02 7.13
C ALA A 90 -6.05 -7.20 8.44
N GLN A 91 -7.05 -7.39 9.30
CA GLN A 91 -7.21 -6.67 10.55
C GLN A 91 -7.87 -7.56 11.60
N THR A 92 -7.43 -7.44 12.86
CA THR A 92 -8.09 -8.06 14.01
C THR A 92 -8.21 -7.05 15.14
N THR A 93 -9.42 -6.93 15.71
CA THR A 93 -9.69 -5.98 16.79
C THR A 93 -9.64 -6.67 18.15
N TYR A 94 -8.93 -6.07 19.10
CA TYR A 94 -8.80 -6.54 20.48
C TYR A 94 -9.33 -5.50 21.46
N ARG A 95 -10.11 -5.94 22.45
CA ARG A 95 -10.44 -5.14 23.63
C ARG A 95 -9.52 -5.54 24.77
N VAL A 96 -8.70 -4.58 25.21
CA VAL A 96 -7.83 -4.72 26.37
C VAL A 96 -8.54 -4.13 27.58
N THR A 97 -8.58 -4.88 28.68
CA THR A 97 -9.15 -4.44 29.95
C THR A 97 -8.14 -4.71 31.06
N LEU A 98 -7.78 -3.65 31.78
CA LEU A 98 -6.94 -3.72 32.97
C LEU A 98 -7.83 -3.38 34.18
N SER A 99 -8.10 -4.37 35.02
CA SER A 99 -8.90 -4.22 36.23
C SER A 99 -7.97 -4.07 37.44
N THR A 100 -8.19 -3.03 38.22
CA THR A 100 -7.50 -2.73 39.48
C THR A 100 -8.52 -2.64 40.62
N ASP A 101 -8.03 -2.52 41.87
CA ASP A 101 -8.90 -2.27 43.02
C ASP A 101 -9.61 -0.90 42.95
N SER A 102 -9.10 0.03 42.15
CA SER A 102 -9.65 1.38 41.95
C SER A 102 -10.61 1.50 40.76
N GLY A 103 -10.66 0.51 39.86
CA GLY A 103 -11.56 0.51 38.71
C GLY A 103 -11.05 -0.28 37.52
N GLU A 104 -11.66 -0.07 36.34
CA GLU A 104 -11.24 -0.71 35.10
C GLU A 104 -10.85 0.33 34.06
N ASN A 105 -9.66 0.14 33.48
CA ASN A 105 -9.24 0.84 32.26
C ASN A 105 -9.46 -0.07 31.06
N SER A 106 -10.06 0.45 30.00
CA SER A 106 -10.24 -0.32 28.77
C SER A 106 -9.95 0.51 27.54
N PHE A 107 -9.29 -0.11 26.57
CA PHE A 107 -9.00 0.46 25.26
C PHE A 107 -9.03 -0.63 24.19
N THR A 108 -9.05 -0.20 22.94
CA THR A 108 -9.08 -1.07 21.78
C THR A 108 -7.73 -1.04 21.08
N VAL A 109 -7.22 -2.21 20.70
CA VAL A 109 -6.07 -2.36 19.80
C VAL A 109 -6.56 -2.99 18.52
N VAL A 110 -6.40 -2.28 17.41
CA VAL A 110 -6.65 -2.77 16.07
C VAL A 110 -5.31 -3.26 15.50
N ARG A 111 -5.10 -4.57 15.50
CA ARG A 111 -3.91 -5.17 14.89
C ARG A 111 -4.11 -5.27 13.38
N VAL A 112 -3.17 -4.75 12.61
CA VAL A 112 -3.17 -4.82 11.14
C VAL A 112 -1.95 -5.58 10.63
N ALA A 113 -2.01 -6.08 9.40
CA ALA A 113 -0.85 -6.71 8.76
C ALA A 113 0.31 -5.70 8.66
N PRO A 114 1.57 -6.13 8.86
CA PRO A 114 2.73 -5.33 8.50
C PRO A 114 2.64 -4.90 7.04
N ARG A 115 2.85 -3.60 6.78
CA ARG A 115 2.82 -3.04 5.43
C ARG A 115 4.21 -2.62 5.00
N LEU A 116 4.56 -2.93 3.75
CA LEU A 116 5.62 -2.20 3.08
C LEU A 116 5.13 -0.77 2.86
N THR A 117 5.87 0.22 3.36
CA THR A 117 5.53 1.64 3.26
C THR A 117 6.38 2.33 2.20
N ASP A 118 5.89 3.46 1.68
CA ASP A 118 6.60 4.29 0.69
C ASP A 118 7.07 3.53 -0.56
N SER A 119 6.38 2.46 -0.94
CA SER A 119 6.74 1.66 -2.10
C SER A 119 6.52 2.48 -3.38
N ASN A 120 7.54 2.54 -4.23
CA ASN A 120 7.44 3.27 -5.51
C ASN A 120 6.68 2.43 -6.53
N VAL A 121 5.60 3.00 -7.05
CA VAL A 121 4.69 2.29 -7.94
C VAL A 121 4.50 3.08 -9.24
N THR A 122 4.54 2.39 -10.37
CA THR A 122 4.18 2.96 -11.69
C THR A 122 3.17 2.08 -12.40
N THR A 123 2.69 2.49 -13.58
CA THR A 123 2.02 1.54 -14.48
C THR A 123 3.05 0.58 -15.09
N ALA A 124 2.59 -0.57 -15.56
CA ALA A 124 3.29 -1.28 -16.62
C ALA A 124 3.35 -0.40 -17.89
N GLY A 125 4.29 -0.69 -18.78
CA GLY A 125 4.51 0.07 -20.01
C GLY A 125 5.98 0.05 -20.43
N LEU A 126 6.35 1.02 -21.26
CA LEU A 126 7.68 1.15 -21.79
C LEU A 126 8.63 1.80 -20.75
N PRO A 127 9.84 1.25 -20.53
CA PRO A 127 10.83 1.84 -19.63
C PRO A 127 11.17 3.29 -19.98
N LEU A 128 11.39 4.13 -18.96
CA LEU A 128 11.84 5.52 -19.22
C LEU A 128 13.22 5.59 -19.89
N SER A 129 14.05 4.54 -19.79
CA SER A 129 15.30 4.43 -20.53
C SER A 129 15.09 4.47 -22.04
N ASP A 130 13.98 3.90 -22.51
CA ASP A 130 13.72 3.71 -23.93
C ASP A 130 13.02 4.93 -24.54
N ILE A 131 12.33 5.71 -23.69
CA ILE A 131 11.63 6.95 -24.08
C ILE A 131 12.55 8.18 -23.93
N SER A 132 13.20 8.32 -22.78
CA SER A 132 13.90 9.55 -22.35
C SER A 132 15.39 9.36 -22.09
N GLY A 133 15.90 8.12 -22.15
CA GLY A 133 17.28 7.81 -21.76
C GLY A 133 17.54 7.86 -20.24
N VAL A 134 16.53 8.18 -19.43
CA VAL A 134 16.67 8.22 -17.97
C VAL A 134 16.80 6.80 -17.43
N SER A 135 17.93 6.52 -16.77
CA SER A 135 18.11 5.27 -16.02
C SER A 135 17.21 5.28 -14.77
N SER A 136 16.03 4.69 -14.92
CA SER A 136 15.01 4.61 -13.87
C SER A 136 14.21 3.31 -14.04
N PRO A 137 13.80 2.65 -12.95
CA PRO A 137 12.90 1.50 -13.04
C PRO A 137 11.47 1.88 -13.43
N LYS A 138 11.17 3.18 -13.53
CA LYS A 138 9.84 3.70 -13.89
C LYS A 138 9.53 3.40 -15.34
N LYS A 139 8.25 3.15 -15.60
CA LYS A 139 7.69 2.92 -16.93
C LYS A 139 6.61 3.96 -17.21
N ALA A 140 6.43 4.30 -18.47
CA ALA A 140 5.31 5.11 -18.95
C ALA A 140 4.47 4.29 -19.94
N ILE A 141 3.18 4.60 -20.01
CA ILE A 141 2.27 4.01 -20.99
C ILE A 141 2.11 4.96 -22.18
N LEU A 142 2.12 4.41 -23.38
CA LEU A 142 1.76 5.09 -24.61
C LEU A 142 0.28 4.81 -24.88
N LEU A 143 -0.45 5.88 -25.19
CA LEU A 143 -1.88 5.84 -25.51
C LEU A 143 -2.08 6.27 -26.96
N ASP A 144 -2.77 5.43 -27.74
CA ASP A 144 -3.47 5.89 -28.94
C ASP A 144 -4.75 6.59 -28.50
N LEU A 145 -4.73 7.92 -28.56
CA LEU A 145 -5.83 8.75 -28.09
C LEU A 145 -7.04 8.68 -29.03
N SER A 146 -6.80 8.44 -30.32
CA SER A 146 -7.86 8.31 -31.32
C SER A 146 -8.64 7.00 -31.11
N ALA A 147 -7.92 5.90 -30.83
CA ALA A 147 -8.51 4.61 -30.51
C ALA A 147 -9.19 4.60 -29.13
N LEU A 148 -8.74 5.42 -28.17
CA LEU A 148 -9.39 5.50 -26.84
C LEU A 148 -10.58 6.46 -26.78
N ASN A 149 -10.66 7.46 -27.64
CA ASN A 149 -11.64 8.54 -27.50
C ASN A 149 -13.07 8.01 -27.67
N ASN A 150 -13.87 8.14 -26.61
CA ASN A 150 -15.24 7.62 -26.51
C ASN A 150 -15.34 6.09 -26.65
N GLN A 151 -14.25 5.36 -26.44
CA GLN A 151 -14.21 3.90 -26.40
C GLN A 151 -14.15 3.38 -24.94
N LEU A 152 -13.96 2.07 -24.79
CA LEU A 152 -13.76 1.43 -23.50
C LEU A 152 -12.47 1.94 -22.83
N PRO A 153 -12.45 2.07 -21.49
CA PRO A 153 -11.24 2.44 -20.78
C PRO A 153 -10.11 1.42 -20.99
N MET A 154 -8.88 1.90 -21.09
CA MET A 154 -7.69 1.05 -21.06
C MET A 154 -7.31 0.81 -19.60
N VAL A 155 -7.13 -0.46 -19.23
CA VAL A 155 -6.74 -0.87 -17.88
C VAL A 155 -5.34 -1.46 -17.92
N VAL A 156 -4.43 -0.92 -17.12
CA VAL A 156 -3.01 -1.30 -17.10
C VAL A 156 -2.63 -1.73 -15.69
N PRO A 157 -1.82 -2.79 -15.52
CA PRO A 157 -1.29 -3.16 -14.21
C PRO A 157 -0.55 -2.01 -13.53
N MET A 158 -0.78 -1.86 -12.23
CA MET A 158 -0.03 -1.00 -11.32
C MET A 158 1.06 -1.85 -10.65
N VAL A 159 2.33 -1.47 -10.80
CA VAL A 159 3.48 -2.35 -10.53
C VAL A 159 4.51 -1.71 -9.60
N SER A 160 5.07 -2.53 -8.71
CA SER A 160 6.22 -2.22 -7.84
C SER A 160 7.28 -3.29 -8.07
N GLY A 161 8.34 -2.98 -8.81
CA GLY A 161 9.27 -4.02 -9.28
C GLY A 161 8.54 -5.09 -10.10
N ASP A 162 8.62 -6.34 -9.65
CA ASP A 162 8.05 -7.52 -10.34
C ASP A 162 6.69 -7.96 -9.78
N VAL A 163 6.04 -7.13 -8.94
CA VAL A 163 4.71 -7.42 -8.41
C VAL A 163 3.66 -6.43 -8.89
N GLN A 164 2.46 -6.94 -9.11
CA GLN A 164 1.26 -6.14 -9.37
C GLN A 164 0.51 -5.89 -8.06
N LEU A 165 0.17 -4.62 -7.85
CA LEU A 165 -0.57 -4.15 -6.66
C LEU A 165 -2.02 -3.77 -6.97
N GLY A 166 -2.35 -3.63 -8.25
CA GLY A 166 -3.69 -3.25 -8.69
C GLY A 166 -3.69 -2.83 -10.16
N CYS A 167 -4.50 -1.83 -10.50
CA CYS A 167 -4.60 -1.33 -11.85
C CYS A 167 -4.74 0.20 -11.92
N VAL A 168 -4.39 0.74 -13.09
CA VAL A 168 -4.63 2.12 -13.49
C VAL A 168 -5.53 2.10 -14.71
N THR A 169 -6.61 2.88 -14.66
CA THR A 169 -7.58 2.98 -15.73
C THR A 169 -7.48 4.35 -16.40
N PHE A 170 -7.23 4.33 -17.72
CA PHE A 170 -7.16 5.51 -18.59
C PHE A 170 -8.47 5.62 -19.37
N THR A 171 -9.08 6.80 -19.37
CA THR A 171 -10.30 7.08 -20.10
C THR A 171 -10.16 8.37 -20.88
N VAL A 172 -10.47 8.34 -22.17
CA VAL A 172 -10.56 9.53 -23.02
C VAL A 172 -12.01 9.73 -23.43
N ARG A 173 -12.60 10.88 -23.07
CA ARG A 173 -13.95 11.25 -23.50
C ARG A 173 -13.98 12.70 -23.93
N ASN A 174 -14.50 12.96 -25.13
CA ASN A 174 -14.58 14.31 -25.70
C ASN A 174 -13.24 15.05 -25.64
N GLY A 175 -12.14 14.38 -26.01
CA GLY A 175 -10.79 14.97 -25.99
C GLY A 175 -10.23 15.24 -24.59
N GLN A 176 -10.82 14.65 -23.54
CA GLN A 176 -10.33 14.77 -22.17
C GLN A 176 -9.84 13.43 -21.65
N LEU A 177 -8.55 13.35 -21.33
CA LEU A 177 -7.94 12.22 -20.63
C LEU A 177 -8.20 12.35 -19.13
N SER A 178 -8.64 11.26 -18.50
CA SER A 178 -8.70 11.08 -17.05
C SER A 178 -8.06 9.76 -16.67
N VAL A 179 -7.33 9.75 -15.55
CA VAL A 179 -6.58 8.59 -15.05
C VAL A 179 -7.02 8.29 -13.63
N SER A 180 -7.42 7.06 -13.36
CA SER A 180 -7.80 6.57 -12.03
C SER A 180 -6.96 5.36 -11.67
N ALA A 181 -6.83 5.04 -10.38
CA ALA A 181 -6.06 3.90 -9.90
C ALA A 181 -6.80 3.21 -8.76
N GLU A 182 -6.68 1.89 -8.70
CA GLU A 182 -7.32 1.04 -7.70
C GLU A 182 -6.36 -0.06 -7.27
N LEU A 183 -6.26 -0.29 -5.96
CA LEU A 183 -5.47 -1.39 -5.39
C LEU A 183 -6.31 -2.67 -5.36
N THR A 184 -5.71 -3.79 -5.75
CA THR A 184 -6.26 -5.13 -5.53
C THR A 184 -5.68 -5.80 -4.30
N VAL A 185 -4.58 -5.26 -3.78
CA VAL A 185 -3.93 -5.64 -2.50
C VAL A 185 -4.53 -4.86 -1.33
N ASP A 186 -4.39 -5.38 -0.10
CA ASP A 186 -4.72 -4.56 1.07
C ASP A 186 -3.67 -3.45 1.23
N GLY A 187 -4.11 -2.19 1.16
CA GLY A 187 -3.18 -1.06 1.19
C GLY A 187 -3.83 0.29 0.93
N THR A 188 -2.99 1.31 0.82
CA THR A 188 -3.37 2.69 0.56
C THR A 188 -2.46 3.31 -0.48
N ILE A 189 -3.05 4.10 -1.40
CA ILE A 189 -2.30 4.98 -2.29
C ILE A 189 -2.04 6.28 -1.51
N ASP A 190 -0.80 6.45 -1.04
CA ASP A 190 -0.44 7.56 -0.15
C ASP A 190 -0.22 8.86 -0.95
N ARG A 191 0.37 8.75 -2.14
CA ARG A 191 0.56 9.85 -3.09
C ARG A 191 0.43 9.36 -4.51
N ALA A 192 -0.08 10.22 -5.39
CA ALA A 192 -0.16 9.94 -6.82
C ALA A 192 0.08 11.20 -7.66
N ALA A 193 0.82 11.05 -8.75
CA ALA A 193 1.03 12.07 -9.76
C ALA A 193 0.97 11.45 -11.16
N VAL A 194 0.27 12.13 -12.06
CA VAL A 194 0.13 11.76 -13.47
C VAL A 194 0.84 12.82 -14.29
N TYR A 195 1.79 12.39 -15.12
CA TYR A 195 2.56 13.23 -16.02
C TYR A 195 2.18 12.86 -17.45
N VAL A 196 1.63 13.82 -18.20
CA VAL A 196 1.14 13.62 -19.57
C VAL A 196 2.01 14.43 -20.53
N ALA A 197 2.78 13.72 -21.34
CA ALA A 197 3.48 14.25 -22.50
C ALA A 197 2.61 14.09 -23.75
N LYS A 198 2.52 15.16 -24.54
CA LYS A 198 1.62 15.28 -25.70
C LYS A 198 2.33 15.12 -27.04
N SER A 199 3.65 14.95 -27.00
CA SER A 199 4.54 14.78 -28.15
C SER A 199 5.76 13.96 -27.73
N ALA A 200 6.46 13.37 -28.69
CA ALA A 200 7.69 12.63 -28.39
C ALA A 200 8.75 13.54 -27.75
N LEU A 201 8.82 14.81 -28.13
CA LEU A 201 9.75 15.80 -27.56
C LEU A 201 9.46 16.05 -26.07
N SER A 202 8.19 16.21 -25.70
CA SER A 202 7.82 16.34 -24.28
C SER A 202 8.05 15.03 -23.53
N ALA A 203 7.80 13.89 -24.16
CA ALA A 203 7.98 12.56 -23.57
C ALA A 203 9.45 12.28 -23.22
N GLN A 204 10.41 12.77 -24.03
CA GLN A 204 11.85 12.68 -23.76
C GLN A 204 12.28 13.39 -22.47
N THR A 205 11.42 14.21 -21.86
CA THR A 205 11.69 14.87 -20.57
C THR A 205 11.03 14.18 -19.37
N LEU A 206 10.30 13.08 -19.59
CA LEU A 206 9.66 12.30 -18.52
C LEU A 206 10.68 11.81 -17.48
N GLY A 207 10.27 11.80 -16.21
CA GLY A 207 11.16 11.41 -15.10
C GLY A 207 12.24 12.44 -14.74
N THR A 208 12.41 13.51 -15.52
CA THR A 208 13.38 14.57 -15.24
C THR A 208 12.78 15.71 -14.40
N ARG A 209 13.65 16.53 -13.79
CA ARG A 209 13.23 17.76 -13.09
C ARG A 209 12.65 18.83 -14.02
N ARG A 210 12.94 18.75 -15.32
CA ARG A 210 12.53 19.72 -16.34
C ARG A 210 11.44 19.16 -17.25
N PHE A 211 10.60 18.27 -16.73
CA PHE A 211 9.49 17.71 -17.48
C PHE A 211 8.64 18.81 -18.14
N ASP A 212 8.54 18.76 -19.46
CA ASP A 212 7.86 19.72 -20.32
C ASP A 212 6.50 19.16 -20.77
N GLY A 213 5.56 19.06 -19.82
CA GLY A 213 4.23 18.53 -20.10
C GLY A 213 3.26 18.84 -18.98
N LYS A 214 2.12 18.13 -18.95
CA LYS A 214 1.08 18.39 -17.95
C LYS A 214 1.22 17.44 -16.76
N LYS A 215 1.44 17.99 -15.56
CA LYS A 215 1.35 17.25 -14.29
C LYS A 215 -0.01 17.49 -13.62
N VAL A 216 -0.70 16.43 -13.24
CA VAL A 216 -1.97 16.47 -12.48
C VAL A 216 -2.04 15.35 -11.44
N GLY A 217 -3.03 15.39 -10.54
CA GLY A 217 -3.40 14.25 -9.71
C GLY A 217 -4.36 13.30 -10.42
N LEU A 218 -4.61 12.13 -9.82
CA LEU A 218 -5.64 11.20 -10.30
C LEU A 218 -7.02 11.88 -10.42
N ASN A 219 -7.84 11.37 -11.32
CA ASN A 219 -9.20 11.84 -11.63
C ASN A 219 -9.30 13.29 -12.11
N LYS A 220 -8.17 13.95 -12.41
CA LYS A 220 -8.15 15.27 -13.03
C LYS A 220 -8.12 15.12 -14.54
N LYS A 221 -8.88 15.97 -15.21
CA LYS A 221 -8.96 16.00 -16.67
C LYS A 221 -7.77 16.72 -17.28
N VAL A 222 -7.23 16.16 -18.37
CA VAL A 222 -6.20 16.78 -19.20
C VAL A 222 -6.75 16.86 -20.62
N ASN A 223 -6.77 18.07 -21.19
CA ASN A 223 -7.16 18.25 -22.58
C ASN A 223 -6.11 17.60 -23.49
N VAL A 224 -6.54 16.65 -24.31
CA VAL A 224 -5.75 15.92 -25.32
C VAL A 224 -6.44 15.96 -26.69
N ASP A 225 -7.42 16.85 -26.86
CA ASP A 225 -8.15 17.00 -28.10
C ASP A 225 -7.24 17.32 -29.28
N GLY A 226 -7.48 16.66 -30.41
CA GLY A 226 -6.69 16.80 -31.64
C GLY A 226 -5.34 16.08 -31.66
N LEU A 227 -4.93 15.40 -30.59
CA LEU A 227 -3.68 14.64 -30.55
C LEU A 227 -3.89 13.18 -30.98
N GLY A 228 -2.94 12.60 -31.72
CA GLY A 228 -2.93 11.17 -32.04
C GLY A 228 -2.48 10.32 -30.85
N TYR A 229 -1.40 10.73 -30.19
CA TYR A 229 -0.76 9.95 -29.13
C TYR A 229 -0.43 10.75 -27.86
N ALA A 230 -0.30 10.06 -26.73
CA ALA A 230 0.28 10.62 -25.50
C ALA A 230 1.13 9.58 -24.76
N ALA A 231 2.23 10.04 -24.16
CA ALA A 231 3.00 9.26 -23.20
C ALA A 231 2.62 9.68 -21.77
N VAL A 232 2.20 8.74 -20.94
CA VAL A 232 1.70 8.99 -19.60
C VAL A 232 2.52 8.22 -18.57
N LEU A 233 3.22 8.94 -17.68
CA LEU A 233 3.84 8.37 -16.50
C LEU A 233 2.89 8.56 -15.32
N VAL A 234 2.43 7.47 -14.74
CA VAL A 234 1.73 7.49 -13.44
C VAL A 234 2.73 7.06 -12.39
N GLN A 235 2.99 7.93 -11.43
CA GLN A 235 3.89 7.66 -10.31
C GLN A 235 3.11 7.74 -9.00
N MET A 236 3.21 6.69 -8.19
CA MET A 236 2.52 6.56 -6.92
C MET A 236 3.49 6.13 -5.82
N THR A 237 3.14 6.45 -4.58
CA THR A 237 3.68 5.79 -3.39
C THR A 237 2.55 5.04 -2.73
N VAL A 238 2.77 3.76 -2.44
CA VAL A 238 1.76 2.85 -1.90
C VAL A 238 2.28 2.20 -0.63
N SER A 239 1.40 2.09 0.36
CA SER A 239 1.61 1.27 1.54
C SER A 239 0.72 0.02 1.45
N TYR A 240 1.28 -1.18 1.45
CA TYR A 240 0.51 -2.41 1.20
C TYR A 240 1.02 -3.63 1.95
N ASP A 241 0.13 -4.61 2.16
CA ASP A 241 0.44 -5.93 2.68
C ASP A 241 1.12 -6.78 1.59
N GLN A 242 2.40 -7.10 1.81
CA GLN A 242 3.23 -7.84 0.85
C GLN A 242 2.69 -9.23 0.54
N ASP A 243 2.01 -9.89 1.49
CA ASP A 243 1.51 -11.25 1.31
C ASP A 243 0.31 -11.32 0.36
N THR A 244 -0.31 -10.17 0.07
CA THR A 244 -1.42 -10.05 -0.87
C THR A 244 -0.99 -9.69 -2.30
N ALA A 245 0.28 -9.36 -2.52
CA ALA A 245 0.79 -8.97 -3.82
C ALA A 245 0.97 -10.16 -4.76
N THR A 246 0.59 -9.99 -6.02
CA THR A 246 0.71 -11.03 -7.05
C THR A 246 1.94 -10.78 -7.94
N PRO A 247 2.76 -11.80 -8.24
CA PRO A 247 3.81 -11.68 -9.24
C PRO A 247 3.23 -11.22 -10.58
N LEU A 248 3.86 -10.22 -11.19
CA LEU A 248 3.53 -9.78 -12.54
C LEU A 248 4.20 -10.71 -13.54
N MET A 249 3.41 -11.35 -14.40
CA MET A 249 3.96 -12.10 -15.53
C MET A 249 4.29 -11.12 -16.67
N PRO A 250 5.47 -11.25 -17.32
CA PRO A 250 5.77 -10.49 -18.51
C PRO A 250 4.74 -10.76 -19.60
N ASP A 251 4.20 -9.70 -20.19
CA ASP A 251 3.35 -9.75 -21.36
C ASP A 251 4.14 -9.17 -22.53
N GLU A 252 4.74 -10.05 -23.34
CA GLU A 252 5.61 -9.66 -24.46
C GLU A 252 4.83 -8.94 -25.55
N ASP A 253 3.60 -9.36 -25.82
CA ASP A 253 2.72 -8.74 -26.81
C ASP A 253 2.40 -7.30 -26.41
N PHE A 254 2.09 -7.08 -25.12
CA PHE A 254 1.88 -5.73 -24.58
C PHE A 254 3.12 -4.85 -24.69
N VAL A 255 4.32 -5.38 -24.42
CA VAL A 255 5.57 -4.62 -24.55
C VAL A 255 5.83 -4.25 -26.01
N GLN A 256 5.55 -5.17 -26.94
CA GLN A 256 5.67 -4.90 -28.36
C GLN A 256 4.70 -3.80 -28.80
N GLU A 257 3.43 -3.87 -28.43
CA GLU A 257 2.42 -2.84 -28.72
C GLU A 257 2.87 -1.46 -28.22
N GLN A 258 3.40 -1.38 -26.99
CA GLN A 258 3.90 -0.13 -26.43
C GLN A 258 5.11 0.44 -27.18
N THR A 259 5.94 -0.42 -27.76
CA THR A 259 7.07 -0.02 -28.60
C THR A 259 6.59 0.52 -29.95
N GLU A 260 5.58 -0.11 -30.56
CA GLU A 260 4.97 0.34 -31.82
C GLU A 260 4.29 1.71 -31.66
N LEU A 261 3.55 1.92 -30.57
CA LEU A 261 2.94 3.22 -30.24
C LEU A 261 3.99 4.32 -30.00
N TRP A 262 5.13 3.98 -29.41
CA TRP A 262 6.22 4.94 -29.24
C TRP A 262 6.80 5.38 -30.58
N ASN A 263 7.07 4.43 -31.50
CA ASN A 263 7.55 4.75 -32.84
C ASN A 263 6.56 5.63 -33.61
N ALA A 264 5.27 5.31 -33.54
CA ALA A 264 4.22 6.11 -34.17
C ALA A 264 4.15 7.55 -33.63
N MET A 265 4.27 7.71 -32.29
CA MET A 265 4.34 9.03 -31.65
C MET A 265 5.56 9.84 -32.10
N GLN A 266 6.71 9.19 -32.30
CA GLN A 266 7.92 9.84 -32.81
C GLN A 266 7.72 10.32 -34.25
N GLU A 267 7.15 9.50 -35.12
CA GLU A 267 6.86 9.86 -36.51
C GLU A 267 5.88 11.04 -36.61
N GLU A 268 4.79 11.01 -35.83
CA GLU A 268 3.81 12.12 -35.77
C GLU A 268 4.49 13.44 -35.37
N THR A 269 5.31 13.41 -34.32
CA THR A 269 6.01 14.61 -33.82
C THR A 269 6.96 15.19 -34.86
N VAL A 270 7.65 14.35 -35.64
CA VAL A 270 8.54 14.81 -36.71
C VAL A 270 7.75 15.44 -37.86
N ASN A 271 6.63 14.82 -38.25
CA ASN A 271 5.79 15.33 -39.34
C ASN A 271 5.18 16.71 -39.01
N GLU A 272 4.73 16.91 -37.76
CA GLU A 272 4.24 18.21 -37.29
C GLU A 272 5.32 19.30 -37.25
N ALA A 273 6.60 18.94 -37.07
CA ALA A 273 7.69 19.90 -37.01
C ALA A 273 8.16 20.39 -38.40
N VAL A 274 7.79 19.68 -39.47
CA VAL A 274 8.23 19.97 -40.86
C VAL A 274 7.08 20.52 -41.72
N GLY A 275 5.83 20.47 -41.24
CA GLY A 275 4.65 21.09 -41.86
C GLY A 275 4.46 22.55 -41.47
#